data_AF-S4RIB6-F1
#
_entry.id   AF-S4RIB6-F1
#
_cell.length_a   1.000
_cell.length_b   1.000
_cell.length_c   1.000
_cell.angle_alpha   90.00
_cell.angle_beta   90.00
_cell.angle_gamma   90.00
#
_symmetry.space_group_name_H-M   'P 1'
#
loop_
_entity.id
_entity.type
_entity.pdbx_description
1 polymer ?
#
loop_
_entity_poly.entity_id
_entity_poly.type
_entity_poly.pdbx_seq_one_letter_code
_entity_poly.pdbx_strand_id
1 'polypeptide(L)'
;DYLNVPPILVLNMCDIAAAGDESQILELCSHVTELDLSHNSFKDWEEIGKIVGQMPRMQFLNLSANPLGTCPSPPSLRLPSLRKLVLNNTKTSWETVHTLLRNMPQLEELFLCLNDYTTVVVSPDVYHNMKLLHITDNQLREWQDVLMLGLIFPSLETMVLSNNRVGSLSSEPAELTQAFTNLKHLNLHNWGLSDWSDVEKLNHFPSLEELRLLGIPLLSEYNDEQRRKLTVARLPAVQVLNGSWVSDSEREDAERFFIRYYMDFPTNQQPSRLAELQERHGQLEPLAEVDLTPKDVAQVQVHFDGCCRALAIRLDQTVAQLKRELREALESREGTCRIRIFHVAENMGAQIVEEMRFPRRNVHTYGVRDGDEIHVMRK
;
A
#
# COMPACT_ATOMS: atom_id res chain seq x y z
N ASP A 1 -24.75 -30.94 37.94
CA ASP A 1 -24.57 -30.48 36.55
C ASP A 1 -23.10 -30.18 36.32
N TYR A 2 -22.37 -31.21 35.89
CA TYR A 2 -20.91 -31.21 35.77
C TYR A 2 -20.47 -30.44 34.52
N LEU A 3 -19.99 -29.21 34.74
CA LEU A 3 -18.63 -28.72 34.42
C LEU A 3 -18.02 -28.96 33.02
N ASN A 4 -18.78 -29.01 31.93
CA ASN A 4 -18.15 -28.91 30.59
C ASN A 4 -17.70 -27.47 30.32
N VAL A 5 -16.39 -27.28 30.11
CA VAL A 5 -15.81 -25.99 29.68
C VAL A 5 -16.31 -25.59 28.29
N PRO A 6 -16.21 -24.33 27.83
CA PRO A 6 -16.54 -23.98 26.45
C PRO A 6 -15.65 -24.71 25.41
N PRO A 7 -16.09 -24.85 24.14
CA PRO A 7 -15.28 -25.44 23.07
C PRO A 7 -14.05 -24.59 22.69
N ILE A 8 -14.08 -23.30 23.03
CA ILE A 8 -12.96 -22.38 22.89
C ILE A 8 -12.44 -22.11 24.30
N LEU A 9 -11.20 -22.49 24.53
CA LEU A 9 -10.55 -22.37 25.83
C LEU A 9 -9.34 -21.44 25.73
N VAL A 10 -9.39 -20.34 26.47
CA VAL A 10 -8.31 -19.34 26.52
C VAL A 10 -7.69 -19.40 27.91
N LEU A 11 -6.45 -19.86 27.96
CA LEU A 11 -5.64 -20.04 29.17
C LEU A 11 -4.30 -19.32 29.03
N ASN A 12 -4.32 -18.13 28.44
CA ASN A 12 -3.12 -17.33 28.25
C ASN A 12 -2.74 -16.58 29.54
N MET A 13 -1.44 -16.29 29.75
CA MET A 13 -0.95 -15.55 30.92
C MET A 13 -1.38 -16.16 32.26
N CYS A 14 -1.48 -17.49 32.34
CA CYS A 14 -1.95 -18.22 33.52
C CYS A 14 -0.79 -18.88 34.29
N ASP A 15 0.46 -18.56 33.94
CA ASP A 15 1.68 -19.15 34.52
C ASP A 15 1.71 -20.69 34.48
N ILE A 16 1.06 -21.28 33.48
CA ILE A 16 0.99 -22.74 33.33
C ILE A 16 2.34 -23.26 32.83
N ALA A 17 2.88 -24.27 33.49
CA ALA A 17 4.15 -24.89 33.11
C ALA A 17 4.05 -26.40 32.82
N ALA A 18 2.96 -27.04 33.24
CA ALA A 18 2.75 -28.49 33.15
C ALA A 18 1.26 -28.80 32.97
N ALA A 19 0.94 -29.99 32.48
CA ALA A 19 -0.43 -30.42 32.21
C ALA A 19 -1.24 -30.62 33.51
N GLY A 20 -0.61 -31.15 34.56
CA GLY A 20 -1.34 -31.60 35.75
C GLY A 20 -2.01 -32.96 35.52
N ASP A 21 -3.25 -33.13 35.99
CA ASP A 21 -3.99 -34.40 35.90
C ASP A 21 -4.65 -34.57 34.53
N GLU A 22 -4.07 -35.40 33.68
CA GLU A 22 -4.58 -35.72 32.33
C GLU A 22 -6.02 -36.27 32.34
N SER A 23 -6.42 -36.98 33.39
CA SER A 23 -7.77 -37.56 33.48
C SER A 23 -8.83 -36.47 33.63
N GLN A 24 -8.51 -35.42 34.40
CA GLN A 24 -9.38 -34.27 34.57
C GLN A 24 -9.44 -33.43 33.29
N ILE A 25 -8.31 -33.26 32.59
CA ILE A 25 -8.29 -32.58 31.28
C ILE A 25 -9.20 -33.33 30.30
N LEU A 26 -9.12 -34.67 30.25
CA LEU A 26 -9.96 -35.45 29.36
C LEU A 26 -11.44 -35.31 29.69
N GLU A 27 -11.80 -35.41 30.97
CA GLU A 27 -13.20 -35.29 31.41
C GLU A 27 -13.80 -33.92 31.07
N LEU A 28 -13.04 -32.85 31.32
CA LEU A 28 -13.51 -31.47 31.12
C LEU A 28 -13.41 -30.99 29.68
N CYS A 29 -12.34 -31.36 28.97
CA CYS A 29 -11.91 -30.70 27.72
C CYS A 29 -12.02 -31.57 26.45
N SER A 30 -12.60 -32.77 26.51
CA SER A 30 -12.70 -33.67 25.35
C SER A 30 -13.40 -33.09 24.10
N HIS A 31 -14.25 -32.08 24.28
CA HIS A 31 -14.96 -31.38 23.20
C HIS A 31 -14.33 -30.05 22.79
N VAL A 32 -13.21 -29.64 23.40
CA VAL A 32 -12.49 -28.41 23.05
C VAL A 32 -11.97 -28.50 21.61
N THR A 33 -12.22 -27.45 20.85
CA THR A 33 -11.81 -27.30 19.44
C THR A 33 -10.74 -26.23 19.27
N GLU A 34 -10.68 -25.25 20.17
CA GLU A 34 -9.70 -24.16 20.11
C GLU A 34 -9.05 -23.97 21.47
N LEU A 35 -7.72 -23.93 21.47
CA LEU A 35 -6.95 -23.78 22.69
C LEU A 35 -5.89 -22.69 22.53
N ASP A 36 -5.97 -21.67 23.40
CA ASP A 36 -4.93 -20.66 23.53
C ASP A 36 -4.16 -20.85 24.84
N LEU A 37 -2.90 -21.26 24.71
CA LEU A 37 -1.92 -21.40 25.79
C LEU A 37 -0.79 -20.38 25.66
N SER A 38 -1.00 -19.28 24.96
CA SER A 38 0.03 -18.26 24.77
C SER A 38 0.46 -17.59 26.08
N HIS A 39 1.69 -17.06 26.11
CA HIS A 39 2.24 -16.37 27.28
C HIS A 39 2.18 -17.21 28.57
N ASN A 40 2.58 -18.47 28.48
CA ASN A 40 2.74 -19.36 29.63
C ASN A 40 4.23 -19.75 29.79
N SER A 41 4.50 -20.71 30.68
CA SER A 41 5.85 -21.13 31.04
C SER A 41 6.22 -22.52 30.48
N PHE A 42 5.57 -22.97 29.39
CA PHE A 42 5.88 -24.26 28.78
C PHE A 42 7.29 -24.25 28.17
N LYS A 43 8.13 -25.17 28.63
CA LYS A 43 9.47 -25.44 28.09
C LYS A 43 9.55 -26.75 27.31
N ASP A 44 8.71 -27.71 27.70
CA ASP A 44 8.75 -29.08 27.20
C ASP A 44 7.51 -29.38 26.37
N TRP A 45 7.74 -29.85 25.13
CA TRP A 45 6.68 -30.29 24.24
C TRP A 45 5.88 -31.47 24.81
N GLU A 46 6.47 -32.28 25.68
CA GLU A 46 5.79 -33.41 26.31
C GLU A 46 4.61 -32.94 27.17
N GLU A 47 4.77 -31.87 27.95
CA GLU A 47 3.69 -31.31 28.77
C GLU A 47 2.54 -30.77 27.91
N ILE A 48 2.88 -30.12 26.79
CA ILE A 48 1.85 -29.72 25.82
C ILE A 48 1.16 -30.96 25.25
N GLY A 49 1.93 -32.00 24.91
CA GLY A 49 1.42 -33.29 24.42
C GLY A 49 0.40 -33.93 25.35
N LYS A 50 0.66 -33.91 26.66
CA LYS A 50 -0.27 -34.40 27.69
C LYS A 50 -1.59 -33.62 27.72
N ILE A 51 -1.56 -32.31 27.50
CA ILE A 51 -2.77 -31.47 27.44
C ILE A 51 -3.54 -31.76 26.14
N VAL A 52 -2.87 -31.58 25.00
CA VAL A 52 -3.52 -31.62 23.68
C VAL A 52 -3.91 -33.04 23.27
N GLY A 53 -3.25 -34.06 23.81
CA GLY A 53 -3.60 -35.47 23.61
C GLY A 53 -4.99 -35.82 24.12
N GLN A 54 -5.54 -35.04 25.07
CA GLN A 54 -6.89 -35.22 25.61
C GLN A 54 -7.95 -34.43 24.84
N MET A 55 -7.58 -33.72 23.78
CA MET A 55 -8.46 -32.85 22.98
C MET A 55 -8.51 -33.31 21.50
N PRO A 56 -9.17 -34.45 21.19
CA PRO A 56 -9.10 -35.08 19.86
C PRO A 56 -9.76 -34.27 18.73
N ARG A 57 -10.58 -33.27 19.07
CA ARG A 57 -11.31 -32.41 18.12
C ARG A 57 -10.64 -31.07 17.87
N MET A 58 -9.43 -30.85 18.39
CA MET A 58 -8.74 -29.57 18.29
C MET A 58 -8.41 -29.20 16.84
N GLN A 59 -8.76 -27.98 16.47
CA GLN A 59 -8.56 -27.37 15.15
C GLN A 59 -7.65 -26.13 15.22
N PHE A 60 -7.61 -25.46 16.36
CA PHE A 60 -6.75 -24.30 16.62
C PHE A 60 -5.91 -24.51 17.87
N LEU A 61 -4.62 -24.21 17.76
CA LEU A 61 -3.69 -24.21 18.88
C LEU A 61 -2.78 -22.98 18.81
N ASN A 62 -2.77 -22.18 19.88
CA ASN A 62 -1.84 -21.08 20.06
C ASN A 62 -0.87 -21.37 21.22
N LEU A 63 0.42 -21.42 20.91
CA LEU A 63 1.50 -21.62 21.88
C LEU A 63 2.44 -20.41 21.95
N SER A 64 2.03 -19.27 21.41
CA SER A 64 2.89 -18.09 21.28
C SER A 64 3.49 -17.66 22.62
N ALA A 65 4.71 -17.11 22.59
CA ALA A 65 5.41 -16.59 23.78
C ALA A 65 5.59 -17.62 24.91
N ASN A 66 5.75 -18.91 24.55
CA ASN A 66 6.25 -19.94 25.47
C ASN A 66 7.73 -20.26 25.16
N PRO A 67 8.60 -20.45 26.17
CA PRO A 67 10.03 -20.72 25.98
C PRO A 67 10.32 -22.17 25.53
N LEU A 68 9.75 -22.61 24.41
CA LEU A 68 9.84 -23.99 23.91
C LEU A 68 11.22 -24.34 23.35
N GLY A 69 11.90 -23.37 22.73
CA GLY A 69 13.26 -23.53 22.23
C GLY A 69 13.47 -24.69 21.25
N THR A 70 14.72 -25.13 21.13
CA THR A 70 15.10 -26.30 20.33
C THR A 70 14.85 -27.57 21.13
N CYS A 71 14.03 -28.48 20.59
CA CYS A 71 13.79 -29.77 21.22
C CYS A 71 14.83 -30.80 20.74
N PRO A 72 15.58 -31.47 21.65
CA PRO A 72 16.57 -32.47 21.26
C PRO A 72 15.93 -33.76 20.70
N SER A 73 14.65 -33.99 20.97
CA SER A 73 13.86 -35.08 20.42
C SER A 73 12.67 -34.54 19.64
N PRO A 74 12.22 -35.26 18.59
CA PRO A 74 11.05 -34.86 17.83
C PRO A 74 9.80 -34.84 18.74
N PRO A 75 8.99 -33.76 18.76
CA PRO A 75 7.74 -33.72 19.50
C PRO A 75 6.81 -34.86 19.06
N SER A 76 6.30 -35.63 20.02
CA SER A 76 5.36 -36.74 19.81
C SER A 76 3.89 -36.30 19.66
N LEU A 77 3.64 -35.00 19.50
CA LEU A 77 2.30 -34.42 19.37
C LEU A 77 1.64 -34.89 18.09
N ARG A 78 0.52 -35.61 18.21
CA ARG A 78 -0.31 -36.04 17.07
C ARG A 78 -1.63 -35.31 17.09
N LEU A 79 -1.83 -34.39 16.15
CA LEU A 79 -3.01 -33.54 16.06
C LEU A 79 -3.60 -33.61 14.64
N PRO A 80 -4.27 -34.72 14.28
CA PRO A 80 -4.69 -34.98 12.90
C PRO A 80 -5.78 -34.03 12.38
N SER A 81 -6.51 -33.38 13.30
CA SER A 81 -7.62 -32.46 12.99
C SER A 81 -7.19 -30.98 13.00
N LEU A 82 -5.94 -30.68 13.36
CA LEU A 82 -5.47 -29.31 13.54
C LEU A 82 -5.38 -28.60 12.18
N ARG A 83 -6.00 -27.43 12.08
CA ARG A 83 -6.04 -26.58 10.89
C ARG A 83 -5.17 -25.35 11.04
N LYS A 84 -5.02 -24.82 12.25
CA LYS A 84 -4.26 -23.60 12.53
C LYS A 84 -3.36 -23.75 13.74
N LEU A 85 -2.08 -23.42 13.55
CA LEU A 85 -1.05 -23.49 14.58
C LEU A 85 -0.30 -22.16 14.66
N VAL A 86 -0.20 -21.61 15.88
CA VAL A 86 0.52 -20.37 16.15
C VAL A 86 1.67 -20.63 17.11
N LEU A 87 2.90 -20.44 16.62
CA LEU A 87 4.16 -20.61 17.34
C LEU A 87 4.98 -19.31 17.32
N ASN A 88 4.34 -18.17 17.57
CA ASN A 88 5.06 -16.88 17.52
C ASN A 88 5.92 -16.72 18.78
N ASN A 89 7.17 -16.25 18.62
CA ASN A 89 8.09 -16.00 19.73
C ASN A 89 8.27 -17.22 20.66
N THR A 90 8.43 -18.41 20.09
CA THR A 90 8.66 -19.66 20.84
C THR A 90 10.09 -20.18 20.74
N LYS A 91 10.90 -19.59 19.84
CA LYS A 91 12.25 -20.03 19.47
C LYS A 91 12.30 -21.48 18.97
N THR A 92 11.19 -21.95 18.40
CA THR A 92 11.07 -23.31 17.85
C THR A 92 11.93 -23.45 16.59
N SER A 93 12.74 -24.51 16.48
CA SER A 93 13.59 -24.74 15.30
C SER A 93 12.81 -25.30 14.10
N TRP A 94 13.37 -25.19 12.89
CA TRP A 94 12.75 -25.76 11.69
C TRP A 94 12.59 -27.28 11.74
N GLU A 95 13.52 -28.01 12.35
CA GLU A 95 13.43 -29.47 12.53
C GLU A 95 12.22 -29.84 13.39
N THR A 96 11.95 -29.02 14.41
CA THR A 96 10.78 -29.16 15.27
C THR A 96 9.51 -28.85 14.47
N VAL A 97 9.49 -27.75 13.70
CA VAL A 97 8.37 -27.41 12.80
C VAL A 97 8.06 -28.56 11.84
N HIS A 98 9.06 -29.10 11.14
CA HIS A 98 8.87 -30.24 10.22
C HIS A 98 8.32 -31.48 10.92
N THR A 99 8.79 -31.76 12.14
CA THR A 99 8.25 -32.87 12.93
C THR A 99 6.77 -32.65 13.25
N LEU A 100 6.40 -31.44 13.67
CA LEU A 100 5.00 -31.09 13.95
C LEU A 100 4.14 -31.24 12.70
N LEU A 101 4.62 -30.73 11.55
CA LEU A 101 3.90 -30.80 10.28
C LEU A 101 3.63 -32.24 9.81
N ARG A 102 4.57 -33.18 10.00
CA ARG A 102 4.34 -34.61 9.73
C ARG A 102 3.19 -35.19 10.55
N ASN A 103 2.98 -34.68 11.76
CA ASN A 103 1.95 -35.14 12.68
C ASN A 103 0.64 -34.33 12.60
N MET A 104 0.57 -33.34 11.70
CA MET A 104 -0.56 -32.43 11.50
C MET A 104 -0.95 -32.38 10.02
N PRO A 105 -1.41 -33.50 9.44
CA PRO A 105 -1.65 -33.62 8.00
C PRO A 105 -2.74 -32.69 7.46
N GLN A 106 -3.62 -32.14 8.30
CA GLN A 106 -4.71 -31.23 7.90
C GLN A 106 -4.38 -29.74 8.15
N LEU A 107 -3.12 -29.41 8.49
CA LEU A 107 -2.75 -28.04 8.83
C LEU A 107 -2.78 -27.14 7.59
N GLU A 108 -3.50 -26.02 7.71
CA GLU A 108 -3.76 -25.04 6.65
C GLU A 108 -3.08 -23.70 6.94
N GLU A 109 -2.96 -23.31 8.22
CA GLU A 109 -2.36 -22.03 8.60
C GLU A 109 -1.25 -22.21 9.65
N LEU A 110 -0.09 -21.63 9.37
CA LEU A 110 1.07 -21.66 10.25
C LEU A 110 1.64 -20.27 10.48
N PHE A 111 1.81 -19.92 11.76
CA PHE A 111 2.38 -18.64 12.19
C PHE A 111 3.66 -18.90 12.99
N LEU A 112 4.78 -18.33 12.52
CA LEU A 112 6.11 -18.50 13.11
C LEU A 112 6.84 -17.15 13.28
N CYS A 113 6.11 -16.10 13.63
CA CYS A 113 6.68 -14.77 13.77
C CYS A 113 7.63 -14.68 14.99
N LEU A 114 8.61 -13.77 14.96
CA LEU A 114 9.48 -13.47 16.12
C LEU A 114 10.35 -14.65 16.61
N ASN A 115 10.70 -15.59 15.74
CA ASN A 115 11.49 -16.78 16.08
C ASN A 115 12.99 -16.66 15.74
N ASP A 116 13.44 -15.48 15.30
CA ASP A 116 14.83 -15.20 14.91
C ASP A 116 15.36 -16.11 13.78
N TYR A 117 14.50 -16.65 12.92
CA TYR A 117 14.96 -17.48 11.80
C TYR A 117 15.86 -16.69 10.87
N THR A 118 17.07 -17.20 10.64
CA THR A 118 18.01 -16.64 9.67
C THR A 118 17.99 -17.37 8.34
N THR A 119 17.62 -18.66 8.34
CA THR A 119 17.55 -19.54 7.18
C THR A 119 16.35 -20.49 7.28
N VAL A 120 16.01 -21.13 6.17
CA VAL A 120 15.00 -22.19 6.09
C VAL A 120 15.71 -23.54 5.90
N VAL A 121 15.42 -24.50 6.78
CA VAL A 121 15.99 -25.85 6.66
C VAL A 121 15.08 -26.71 5.79
N VAL A 122 15.65 -27.34 4.76
CA VAL A 122 14.90 -28.19 3.83
C VAL A 122 14.48 -29.49 4.51
N SER A 123 13.22 -29.88 4.29
CA SER A 123 12.71 -31.22 4.58
C SER A 123 12.51 -31.99 3.25
N PRO A 124 12.69 -33.32 3.22
CA PRO A 124 12.27 -34.13 2.07
C PRO A 124 10.74 -34.17 1.91
N ASP A 125 9.99 -33.79 2.96
CA ASP A 125 8.53 -33.81 2.96
C ASP A 125 7.93 -32.55 2.34
N VAL A 126 6.81 -32.71 1.64
CA VAL A 126 6.05 -31.63 1.00
C VAL A 126 4.65 -31.58 1.63
N TYR A 127 4.21 -30.39 2.04
CA TYR A 127 2.96 -30.22 2.79
C TYR A 127 1.90 -29.54 1.93
N HIS A 128 1.10 -30.35 1.23
CA HIS A 128 0.13 -29.90 0.24
C HIS A 128 -1.13 -29.22 0.79
N ASN A 129 -1.38 -29.25 2.11
CA ASN A 129 -2.57 -28.63 2.70
C ASN A 129 -2.32 -27.21 3.22
N MET A 130 -1.06 -26.78 3.31
CA MET A 130 -0.72 -25.44 3.81
C MET A 130 -1.21 -24.37 2.83
N LYS A 131 -2.01 -23.42 3.34
CA LYS A 131 -2.62 -22.30 2.60
C LYS A 131 -2.06 -20.95 3.01
N LEU A 132 -1.76 -20.78 4.30
CA LEU A 132 -1.23 -19.54 4.85
C LEU A 132 0.03 -19.80 5.65
N LEU A 133 1.10 -19.08 5.29
CA LEU A 133 2.33 -19.05 6.06
C LEU A 133 2.66 -17.61 6.48
N HIS A 134 2.88 -17.41 7.77
CA HIS A 134 3.23 -16.12 8.35
C HIS A 134 4.56 -16.21 9.11
N ILE A 135 5.60 -15.56 8.60
CA ILE A 135 6.97 -15.52 9.16
C ILE A 135 7.42 -14.06 9.26
N THR A 136 6.68 -13.24 10.01
CA THR A 136 7.01 -11.81 10.22
C THR A 136 8.01 -11.63 11.36
N ASP A 137 8.82 -10.56 11.29
CA ASP A 137 9.82 -10.20 12.30
C ASP A 137 10.81 -11.35 12.58
N ASN A 138 11.33 -11.94 11.51
CA ASN A 138 12.45 -12.87 11.55
C ASN A 138 13.69 -12.20 10.92
N GLN A 139 14.73 -12.98 10.63
CA GLN A 139 16.01 -12.48 10.15
C GLN A 139 16.43 -13.15 8.83
N LEU A 140 15.47 -13.58 7.99
CA LEU A 140 15.77 -14.18 6.69
C LEU A 140 16.54 -13.18 5.83
N ARG A 141 17.64 -13.62 5.21
CA ARG A 141 18.55 -12.77 4.43
C ARG A 141 18.66 -13.18 2.97
N GLU A 142 18.53 -14.46 2.69
CA GLU A 142 18.69 -15.00 1.34
C GLU A 142 17.33 -15.30 0.73
N TRP A 143 17.17 -14.96 -0.55
CA TRP A 143 15.94 -15.30 -1.29
C TRP A 143 15.78 -16.81 -1.48
N GLN A 144 16.89 -17.56 -1.50
CA GLN A 144 16.87 -19.01 -1.59
C GLN A 144 16.06 -19.66 -0.45
N ASP A 145 16.08 -19.08 0.75
CA ASP A 145 15.26 -19.54 1.88
C ASP A 145 13.76 -19.39 1.58
N VAL A 146 13.38 -18.31 0.90
CA VAL A 146 11.99 -18.01 0.53
C VAL A 146 11.52 -18.99 -0.55
N LEU A 147 12.36 -19.24 -1.57
CA LEU A 147 12.09 -20.28 -2.58
C LEU A 147 11.82 -21.65 -1.94
N MET A 148 12.61 -22.03 -0.94
CA MET A 148 12.42 -23.30 -0.24
C MET A 148 11.03 -23.39 0.40
N LEU A 149 10.49 -22.29 0.93
CA LEU A 149 9.12 -22.26 1.46
C LEU A 149 8.09 -22.59 0.38
N GLY A 150 8.23 -22.02 -0.82
CA GLY A 150 7.34 -22.34 -1.95
C GLY A 150 7.39 -23.82 -2.35
N LEU A 151 8.59 -24.40 -2.39
CA LEU A 151 8.77 -25.82 -2.71
C LEU A 151 8.21 -26.76 -1.64
N ILE A 152 8.35 -26.40 -0.36
CA ILE A 152 7.85 -27.18 0.78
C ILE A 152 6.32 -27.06 0.91
N PHE A 153 5.75 -25.92 0.51
CA PHE A 153 4.33 -25.60 0.65
C PHE A 153 3.70 -25.19 -0.72
N PRO A 154 3.55 -26.12 -1.67
CA PRO A 154 3.16 -25.80 -3.05
C PRO A 154 1.72 -25.29 -3.21
N SER A 155 0.88 -25.48 -2.20
CA SER A 155 -0.52 -25.05 -2.17
C SER A 155 -0.73 -23.70 -1.49
N LEU A 156 0.35 -22.99 -1.12
CA LEU A 156 0.25 -21.69 -0.45
C LEU A 156 -0.50 -20.68 -1.32
N GLU A 157 -1.47 -20.02 -0.70
CA GLU A 157 -2.25 -18.94 -1.27
C GLU A 157 -1.86 -17.59 -0.65
N THR A 158 -1.44 -17.60 0.62
CA THR A 158 -1.02 -16.40 1.36
C THR A 158 0.34 -16.61 2.01
N MET A 159 1.26 -15.69 1.74
CA MET A 159 2.58 -15.67 2.36
C MET A 159 2.87 -14.27 2.92
N VAL A 160 3.05 -14.20 4.24
CA VAL A 160 3.34 -12.95 4.96
C VAL A 160 4.73 -13.03 5.55
N LEU A 161 5.63 -12.17 5.06
CA LEU A 161 7.04 -12.20 5.43
C LEU A 161 7.53 -10.85 5.96
N SER A 162 6.65 -9.98 6.45
CA SER A 162 7.01 -8.61 6.83
C SER A 162 8.22 -8.54 7.76
N ASN A 163 9.01 -7.47 7.66
CA ASN A 163 10.17 -7.21 8.52
C ASN A 163 11.26 -8.32 8.47
N ASN A 164 11.53 -8.86 7.29
CA ASN A 164 12.73 -9.67 7.02
C ASN A 164 13.76 -8.85 6.21
N ARG A 165 14.96 -9.40 5.95
CA ARG A 165 16.09 -8.64 5.41
C ARG A 165 16.58 -9.13 4.05
N VAL A 166 15.70 -9.74 3.26
CA VAL A 166 16.05 -10.19 1.91
C VAL A 166 16.16 -8.98 0.98
N GLY A 167 17.34 -8.81 0.37
CA GLY A 167 17.69 -7.62 -0.42
C GLY A 167 17.38 -7.71 -1.91
N SER A 168 17.30 -8.93 -2.48
CA SER A 168 17.07 -9.15 -3.90
C SER A 168 16.42 -10.51 -4.16
N LEU A 169 15.64 -10.62 -5.23
CA LEU A 169 15.02 -11.87 -5.69
C LEU A 169 15.98 -12.57 -6.67
N SER A 170 17.03 -13.21 -6.17
CA SER A 170 18.02 -13.91 -7.00
C SER A 170 17.50 -15.27 -7.49
N SER A 171 16.58 -15.27 -8.46
CA SER A 171 16.01 -16.48 -9.07
C SER A 171 15.66 -16.30 -10.52
N GLU A 172 15.67 -17.42 -11.24
CA GLU A 172 15.16 -17.48 -12.61
C GLU A 172 13.62 -17.50 -12.62
N PRO A 173 12.98 -16.91 -13.65
CA PRO A 173 11.53 -16.92 -13.84
C PRO A 173 10.84 -18.29 -13.63
N ALA A 174 11.48 -19.36 -14.12
CA ALA A 174 10.96 -20.72 -14.03
C ALA A 174 10.88 -21.23 -12.58
N GLU A 175 11.85 -20.87 -11.74
CA GLU A 175 11.89 -21.27 -10.33
C GLU A 175 10.76 -20.62 -9.54
N LEU A 176 10.50 -19.33 -9.79
CA LEU A 176 9.40 -18.60 -9.16
C LEU A 176 8.03 -19.20 -9.54
N THR A 177 7.85 -19.50 -10.82
CA THR A 177 6.63 -20.09 -11.34
C THR A 177 6.36 -21.47 -10.72
N GLN A 178 7.41 -22.29 -10.58
CA GLN A 178 7.33 -23.62 -10.00
C GLN A 178 7.08 -23.59 -8.49
N ALA A 179 7.74 -22.68 -7.77
CA ALA A 179 7.65 -22.61 -6.31
C ALA A 179 6.34 -22.00 -5.81
N PHE A 180 5.75 -21.05 -6.57
CA PHE A 180 4.62 -20.25 -6.08
C PHE A 180 3.41 -20.27 -7.02
N THR A 181 3.01 -21.45 -7.49
CA THR A 181 1.93 -21.60 -8.48
C THR A 181 0.58 -21.07 -8.00
N ASN A 182 0.26 -21.25 -6.71
CA ASN A 182 -1.05 -20.88 -6.14
C ASN A 182 -1.02 -19.58 -5.32
N LEU A 183 0.13 -18.90 -5.25
CA LEU A 183 0.29 -17.77 -4.35
C LEU A 183 -0.46 -16.54 -4.86
N LYS A 184 -1.46 -16.09 -4.09
CA LYS A 184 -2.32 -14.95 -4.41
C LYS A 184 -1.99 -13.70 -3.62
N HIS A 185 -1.60 -13.86 -2.36
CA HIS A 185 -1.31 -12.75 -1.45
C HIS A 185 0.12 -12.83 -0.97
N LEU A 186 0.92 -11.81 -1.28
CA LEU A 186 2.30 -11.70 -0.85
C LEU A 186 2.52 -10.39 -0.09
N ASN A 187 3.05 -10.50 1.13
CA ASN A 187 3.40 -9.34 1.93
C ASN A 187 4.89 -9.30 2.22
N LEU A 188 5.57 -8.33 1.60
CA LEU A 188 6.99 -8.01 1.73
C LEU A 188 7.20 -6.62 2.39
N HIS A 189 6.28 -6.20 3.26
CA HIS A 189 6.43 -4.95 4.02
C HIS A 189 7.78 -4.90 4.77
N ASN A 190 8.47 -3.76 4.69
CA ASN A 190 9.81 -3.54 5.25
C ASN A 190 10.84 -4.61 4.85
N TRP A 191 10.83 -5.01 3.58
CA TRP A 191 11.89 -5.84 2.98
C TRP A 191 13.06 -5.01 2.47
N GLY A 192 14.18 -5.67 2.17
CA GLY A 192 15.41 -5.03 1.70
C GLY A 192 15.43 -4.67 0.21
N LEU A 193 14.30 -4.73 -0.51
CA LEU A 193 14.26 -4.50 -1.95
C LEU A 193 14.67 -3.07 -2.31
N SER A 194 15.72 -2.94 -3.12
CA SER A 194 16.30 -1.65 -3.53
C SER A 194 16.27 -1.40 -5.03
N ASP A 195 15.75 -2.32 -5.85
CA ASP A 195 15.77 -2.21 -7.31
C ASP A 195 14.43 -2.62 -7.94
N TRP A 196 14.03 -1.93 -9.02
CA TRP A 196 12.78 -2.21 -9.73
C TRP A 196 12.78 -3.58 -10.43
N SER A 197 13.93 -4.09 -10.86
CA SER A 197 14.04 -5.42 -11.48
C SER A 197 13.57 -6.53 -10.53
N ASP A 198 13.78 -6.37 -9.22
CA ASP A 198 13.29 -7.32 -8.21
C ASP A 198 11.77 -7.25 -8.06
N VAL A 199 11.17 -6.06 -8.16
CA VAL A 199 9.71 -5.90 -8.19
C VAL A 199 9.14 -6.52 -9.47
N GLU A 200 9.79 -6.33 -10.61
CA GLU A 200 9.33 -6.86 -11.90
C GLU A 200 9.39 -8.40 -11.96
N LYS A 201 10.31 -9.03 -11.23
CA LYS A 201 10.34 -10.51 -11.08
C LYS A 201 9.06 -11.07 -10.46
N LEU A 202 8.32 -10.27 -9.68
CA LEU A 202 7.03 -10.70 -9.11
C LEU A 202 5.97 -10.99 -10.17
N ASN A 203 6.15 -10.52 -11.41
CA ASN A 203 5.28 -10.88 -12.54
C ASN A 203 5.35 -12.38 -12.91
N HIS A 204 6.36 -13.12 -12.42
CA HIS A 204 6.50 -14.57 -12.65
C HIS A 204 5.71 -15.41 -11.63
N PHE A 205 4.98 -14.78 -10.71
CA PHE A 205 4.06 -15.46 -9.81
C PHE A 205 2.71 -15.56 -10.53
N PRO A 206 2.30 -16.76 -11.00
CA PRO A 206 1.21 -16.88 -11.97
C PRO A 206 -0.17 -16.48 -11.44
N SER A 207 -0.36 -16.53 -10.12
CA SER A 207 -1.65 -16.27 -9.46
C SER A 207 -1.63 -15.05 -8.54
N LEU A 208 -0.58 -14.20 -8.60
CA LEU A 208 -0.41 -13.10 -7.63
C LEU A 208 -1.41 -11.98 -7.88
N GLU A 209 -2.26 -11.72 -6.88
CA GLU A 209 -3.37 -10.76 -6.95
C GLU A 209 -3.20 -9.60 -5.94
N GLU A 210 -2.70 -9.87 -4.74
CA GLU A 210 -2.45 -8.87 -3.70
C GLU A 210 -0.97 -8.81 -3.34
N LEU A 211 -0.45 -7.58 -3.30
CA LEU A 211 0.93 -7.31 -2.94
C LEU A 211 1.05 -6.19 -1.92
N ARG A 212 1.91 -6.39 -0.92
CA ARG A 212 2.31 -5.33 0.04
C ARG A 212 3.82 -5.11 0.00
N LEU A 213 4.22 -3.88 -0.33
CA LEU A 213 5.62 -3.44 -0.49
C LEU A 213 5.95 -2.19 0.33
N LEU A 214 5.06 -1.70 1.19
CA LEU A 214 5.36 -0.50 1.98
C LEU A 214 6.67 -0.67 2.77
N GLY A 215 7.46 0.39 2.86
CA GLY A 215 8.68 0.42 3.66
C GLY A 215 9.89 -0.31 3.08
N ILE A 216 9.85 -0.76 1.82
CA ILE A 216 11.07 -1.18 1.12
C ILE A 216 11.95 0.04 0.77
N PRO A 217 13.29 -0.06 0.83
CA PRO A 217 14.22 1.02 0.50
C PRO A 217 13.97 1.68 -0.85
N LEU A 218 13.66 0.87 -1.88
CA LEU A 218 13.37 1.34 -3.24
C LEU A 218 12.32 2.45 -3.27
N LEU A 219 11.26 2.34 -2.47
CA LEU A 219 10.15 3.29 -2.52
C LEU A 219 10.42 4.59 -1.76
N SER A 220 11.49 4.64 -0.95
CA SER A 220 11.80 5.81 -0.11
C SER A 220 12.19 7.05 -0.92
N GLU A 221 12.67 6.87 -2.15
CA GLU A 221 13.11 7.96 -3.04
C GLU A 221 11.95 8.68 -3.76
N TYR A 222 10.76 8.10 -3.73
CA TYR A 222 9.60 8.56 -4.48
C TYR A 222 8.57 9.22 -3.56
N ASN A 223 7.74 10.13 -4.08
CA ASN A 223 6.54 10.59 -3.37
C ASN A 223 5.40 9.55 -3.44
N ASP A 224 4.33 9.71 -2.66
CA ASP A 224 3.26 8.70 -2.57
C ASP A 224 2.58 8.39 -3.90
N GLU A 225 2.37 9.41 -4.75
CA GLU A 225 1.79 9.26 -6.07
C GLU A 225 2.72 8.45 -6.99
N GLN A 226 3.99 8.84 -7.06
CA GLN A 226 5.02 8.17 -7.83
C GLN A 226 5.18 6.71 -7.41
N ARG A 227 5.31 6.44 -6.09
CA ARG A 227 5.42 5.07 -5.56
C ARG A 227 4.31 4.20 -6.11
N ARG A 228 3.06 4.64 -5.93
CA ARG A 228 1.89 3.87 -6.33
C ARG A 228 1.83 3.68 -7.84
N LYS A 229 1.91 4.76 -8.62
CA LYS A 229 1.79 4.69 -10.10
C LYS A 229 2.92 3.87 -10.72
N LEU A 230 4.17 4.06 -10.28
CA LEU A 230 5.32 3.32 -10.78
C LEU A 230 5.26 1.83 -10.44
N THR A 231 4.73 1.46 -9.27
CA THR A 231 4.51 0.05 -8.91
C THR A 231 3.36 -0.56 -9.69
N VAL A 232 2.19 0.10 -9.75
CA VAL A 232 1.00 -0.38 -10.48
C VAL A 232 1.30 -0.60 -11.95
N ALA A 233 1.99 0.35 -12.59
CA ALA A 233 2.34 0.26 -14.00
C ALA A 233 3.27 -0.92 -14.32
N ARG A 234 4.04 -1.43 -13.35
CA ARG A 234 4.97 -2.58 -13.52
C ARG A 234 4.34 -3.94 -13.25
N LEU A 235 3.20 -3.98 -12.57
CA LEU A 235 2.58 -5.19 -12.07
C LEU A 235 1.14 -5.30 -12.60
N PRO A 236 0.95 -5.80 -13.85
CA PRO A 236 -0.34 -5.78 -14.52
C PRO A 236 -1.37 -6.71 -13.85
N ALA A 237 -0.91 -7.81 -13.26
CA ALA A 237 -1.75 -8.82 -12.63
C ALA A 237 -2.22 -8.44 -11.21
N VAL A 238 -1.49 -7.54 -10.52
CA VAL A 238 -1.79 -7.16 -9.13
C VAL A 238 -3.05 -6.29 -9.08
N GLN A 239 -4.08 -6.76 -8.38
CA GLN A 239 -5.39 -6.11 -8.24
C GLN A 239 -5.49 -5.31 -6.93
N VAL A 240 -4.75 -5.70 -5.89
CA VAL A 240 -4.72 -5.01 -4.60
C VAL A 240 -3.27 -4.67 -4.24
N LEU A 241 -2.97 -3.39 -4.14
CA LEU A 241 -1.64 -2.90 -3.75
C LEU A 241 -1.72 -2.20 -2.40
N ASN A 242 -0.92 -2.66 -1.43
CA ASN A 242 -0.81 -2.09 -0.10
C ASN A 242 -2.19 -1.94 0.61
N GLY A 243 -3.08 -2.91 0.40
CA GLY A 243 -4.41 -2.96 1.02
C GLY A 243 -5.48 -2.11 0.31
N SER A 244 -5.20 -1.59 -0.88
CA SER A 244 -6.16 -0.81 -1.68
C SER A 244 -6.29 -1.36 -3.09
N TRP A 245 -7.52 -1.42 -3.57
CA TRP A 245 -7.84 -1.88 -4.93
C TRP A 245 -7.21 -0.98 -5.98
N VAL A 246 -6.77 -1.58 -7.07
CA VAL A 246 -6.29 -0.91 -8.28
C VAL A 246 -7.38 -1.00 -9.32
N SER A 247 -8.07 0.11 -9.58
CA SER A 247 -9.11 0.15 -10.63
C SER A 247 -8.49 0.17 -12.03
N ASP A 248 -9.27 -0.21 -13.05
CA ASP A 248 -8.81 -0.15 -14.45
C ASP A 248 -8.43 1.29 -14.86
N SER A 249 -9.20 2.29 -14.44
CA SER A 249 -8.91 3.70 -14.69
C SER A 249 -7.62 4.15 -14.01
N GLU A 250 -7.36 3.69 -12.78
CA GLU A 250 -6.12 3.98 -12.07
C GLU A 250 -4.92 3.31 -12.76
N ARG A 251 -5.09 2.08 -13.23
CA ARG A 251 -4.05 1.35 -13.96
C ARG A 251 -3.69 2.05 -15.26
N GLU A 252 -4.70 2.48 -16.01
CA GLU A 252 -4.51 3.24 -17.24
C GLU A 252 -3.78 4.57 -16.96
N ASP A 253 -4.15 5.31 -15.92
CA ASP A 253 -3.45 6.53 -15.49
C ASP A 253 -2.00 6.25 -15.06
N ALA A 254 -1.78 5.17 -14.30
CA ALA A 254 -0.45 4.75 -13.88
C ALA A 254 0.45 4.36 -15.06
N GLU A 255 -0.07 3.63 -16.04
CA GLU A 255 0.65 3.24 -17.26
C GLU A 255 1.01 4.47 -18.11
N ARG A 256 0.11 5.45 -18.25
CA ARG A 256 0.40 6.73 -18.92
C ARG A 256 1.43 7.57 -18.17
N PHE A 257 1.30 7.63 -16.85
CA PHE A 257 2.27 8.28 -15.98
C PHE A 257 3.66 7.65 -16.16
N PHE A 258 3.74 6.32 -16.20
CA PHE A 258 4.99 5.59 -16.40
C PHE A 258 5.66 5.95 -17.73
N ILE A 259 4.90 6.03 -18.83
CA ILE A 259 5.44 6.43 -20.14
C ILE A 259 6.06 7.83 -20.05
N ARG A 260 5.32 8.79 -19.49
CA ARG A 260 5.79 10.17 -19.32
C ARG A 260 6.97 10.27 -18.36
N TYR A 261 7.01 9.43 -17.32
CA TYR A 261 8.08 9.42 -16.34
C TYR A 261 9.42 9.00 -16.97
N TYR A 262 9.40 8.03 -17.88
CA TYR A 262 10.61 7.50 -18.52
C TYR A 262 10.92 8.10 -19.90
N MET A 263 10.07 8.98 -20.45
CA MET A 263 10.24 9.50 -21.82
C MET A 263 11.56 10.26 -22.01
N ASP A 264 12.02 10.96 -20.97
CA ASP A 264 13.24 11.77 -20.99
C ASP A 264 14.47 11.01 -20.46
N PHE A 265 14.30 9.76 -20.01
CA PHE A 265 15.40 8.95 -19.51
C PHE A 265 16.24 8.39 -20.67
N PRO A 266 17.57 8.28 -20.51
CA PRO A 266 18.42 7.59 -21.47
C PRO A 266 17.94 6.16 -21.76
N THR A 267 18.07 5.68 -23.00
CA THR A 267 17.56 4.36 -23.42
C THR A 267 18.07 3.20 -22.55
N ASN A 268 19.29 3.30 -22.01
CA ASN A 268 19.88 2.29 -21.12
C ASN A 268 19.30 2.29 -19.69
N GLN A 269 18.51 3.31 -19.33
CA GLN A 269 17.83 3.42 -18.04
C GLN A 269 16.31 3.21 -18.17
N GLN A 270 15.80 3.06 -19.40
CA GLN A 270 14.37 2.82 -19.63
C GLN A 270 14.03 1.35 -19.34
N PRO A 271 12.97 1.07 -18.56
CA PRO A 271 12.51 -0.29 -18.32
C PRO A 271 12.03 -0.95 -19.62
N SER A 272 12.22 -2.27 -19.75
CA SER A 272 11.79 -3.04 -20.93
C SER A 272 10.30 -2.90 -21.24
N ARG A 273 9.48 -2.79 -20.19
CA ARG A 273 8.03 -2.59 -20.28
C ARG A 273 7.60 -1.29 -20.95
N LEU A 274 8.48 -0.29 -21.04
CA LEU A 274 8.15 1.00 -21.65
C LEU A 274 7.66 0.84 -23.10
N ALA A 275 8.34 0.00 -23.89
CA ALA A 275 7.99 -0.24 -25.29
C ALA A 275 6.60 -0.85 -25.45
N GLU A 276 6.25 -1.83 -24.61
CA GLU A 276 4.93 -2.46 -24.55
C GLU A 276 3.83 -1.42 -24.25
N LEU A 277 4.07 -0.54 -23.27
CA LEU A 277 3.09 0.47 -22.88
C LEU A 277 2.92 1.55 -23.96
N GLN A 278 4.00 1.94 -24.66
CA GLN A 278 3.93 2.87 -25.78
C GLN A 278 3.14 2.31 -26.97
N GLU A 279 3.26 1.01 -27.25
CA GLU A 279 2.45 0.34 -28.26
C GLU A 279 0.96 0.33 -27.86
N ARG A 280 0.68 0.10 -26.58
CA ARG A 280 -0.69 0.03 -26.04
C ARG A 280 -1.40 1.39 -25.99
N HIS A 281 -0.71 2.44 -25.52
CA HIS A 281 -1.29 3.76 -25.24
C HIS A 281 -1.00 4.81 -26.31
N GLY A 282 -0.13 4.49 -27.27
CA GLY A 282 0.38 5.42 -28.26
C GLY A 282 1.42 6.39 -27.69
N GLN A 283 1.82 7.35 -28.53
CA GLN A 283 2.78 8.37 -28.16
C GLN A 283 2.08 9.49 -27.36
N LEU A 284 2.42 9.60 -26.08
CA LEU A 284 1.87 10.64 -25.20
C LEU A 284 2.72 11.90 -25.28
N GLU A 285 2.07 13.05 -25.38
CA GLU A 285 2.74 14.34 -25.21
C GLU A 285 3.05 14.62 -23.72
N PRO A 286 4.10 15.41 -23.44
CA PRO A 286 4.36 15.96 -22.11
C PRO A 286 3.12 16.68 -21.56
N LEU A 287 2.89 16.58 -20.24
CA LEU A 287 1.83 17.35 -19.61
C LEU A 287 2.17 18.85 -19.70
N ALA A 288 1.24 19.65 -20.23
CA ALA A 288 1.36 21.10 -20.17
C ALA A 288 1.19 21.55 -18.71
N GLU A 289 2.12 22.37 -18.21
CA GLU A 289 1.92 23.09 -16.95
C GLU A 289 0.83 24.14 -17.15
N VAL A 290 -0.40 23.81 -16.76
CA VAL A 290 -1.51 24.75 -16.78
C VAL A 290 -1.71 25.26 -15.35
N ASP A 291 -1.29 26.51 -15.11
CA ASP A 291 -1.65 27.20 -13.88
C ASP A 291 -3.14 27.58 -13.93
N LEU A 292 -3.96 26.80 -13.23
CA LEU A 292 -5.39 27.04 -13.07
C LEU A 292 -5.71 27.96 -11.88
N THR A 293 -4.69 28.51 -11.20
CA THR A 293 -4.90 29.46 -10.11
C THR A 293 -5.68 30.66 -10.65
N PRO A 294 -6.86 30.98 -10.09
CA PRO A 294 -7.62 32.15 -10.50
C PRO A 294 -6.73 33.40 -10.40
N LYS A 295 -6.60 34.15 -11.50
CA LYS A 295 -5.84 35.40 -11.46
C LYS A 295 -6.55 36.39 -10.55
N ASP A 296 -5.85 36.90 -9.55
CA ASP A 296 -6.37 37.92 -8.63
C ASP A 296 -6.17 39.36 -9.16
N VAL A 297 -5.29 39.54 -10.13
CA VAL A 297 -4.92 40.83 -10.71
C VAL A 297 -4.87 40.72 -12.23
N ALA A 298 -5.35 41.74 -12.93
CA ALA A 298 -5.19 41.91 -14.38
C ALA A 298 -4.47 43.23 -14.70
N GLN A 299 -3.54 43.19 -15.67
CA GLN A 299 -2.90 44.37 -16.25
C GLN A 299 -3.78 44.90 -17.39
N VAL A 300 -4.39 46.07 -17.21
CA VAL A 300 -5.29 46.67 -18.21
C VAL A 300 -4.81 48.05 -18.67
N GLN A 301 -5.24 48.47 -19.85
CA GLN A 301 -5.02 49.83 -20.34
C GLN A 301 -6.21 50.72 -19.99
N VAL A 302 -6.01 51.73 -19.15
CA VAL A 302 -7.06 52.65 -18.73
C VAL A 302 -7.00 53.94 -19.55
N HIS A 303 -8.08 54.22 -20.27
CA HIS A 303 -8.24 55.41 -21.11
C HIS A 303 -9.12 56.46 -20.40
N PHE A 304 -8.60 57.68 -20.21
CA PHE A 304 -9.33 58.81 -19.62
C PHE A 304 -8.83 60.14 -20.18
N ASP A 305 -9.75 61.00 -20.65
CA ASP A 305 -9.47 62.35 -21.19
C ASP A 305 -8.30 62.40 -22.21
N GLY A 306 -8.20 61.37 -23.06
CA GLY A 306 -7.14 61.27 -24.08
C GLY A 306 -5.79 60.74 -23.56
N CYS A 307 -5.66 60.48 -22.26
CA CYS A 307 -4.53 59.76 -21.68
C CYS A 307 -4.80 58.27 -21.61
N CYS A 308 -3.77 57.45 -21.87
CA CYS A 308 -3.78 56.00 -21.67
C CYS A 308 -2.72 55.63 -20.62
N ARG A 309 -3.09 54.82 -19.63
CA ARG A 309 -2.19 54.34 -18.57
C ARG A 309 -2.40 52.85 -18.31
N ALA A 310 -1.32 52.08 -18.28
CA ALA A 310 -1.36 50.70 -17.83
C ALA A 310 -1.53 50.65 -16.30
N LEU A 311 -2.54 49.92 -15.82
CA LEU A 311 -2.81 49.75 -14.39
C LEU A 311 -3.03 48.28 -14.05
N ALA A 312 -2.49 47.86 -12.91
CA ALA A 312 -2.76 46.57 -12.29
C ALA A 312 -4.04 46.68 -11.46
N ILE A 313 -5.09 45.98 -11.85
CA ILE A 313 -6.40 46.03 -11.19
C ILE A 313 -6.67 44.70 -10.51
N ARG A 314 -7.02 44.73 -9.23
CA ARG A 314 -7.49 43.54 -8.52
C ARG A 314 -8.86 43.11 -9.04
N LEU A 315 -9.03 41.84 -9.35
CA LEU A 315 -10.27 41.28 -9.91
C LEU A 315 -11.29 40.89 -8.83
N ASP A 316 -10.83 40.72 -7.59
CA ASP A 316 -11.66 40.45 -6.40
C ASP A 316 -12.47 41.67 -5.95
N GLN A 317 -12.08 42.89 -6.33
CA GLN A 317 -12.71 44.12 -5.87
C GLN A 317 -14.07 44.38 -6.53
N THR A 318 -14.87 45.22 -5.89
CA THR A 318 -16.15 45.71 -6.45
C THR A 318 -15.93 46.85 -7.44
N VAL A 319 -16.85 47.02 -8.39
CA VAL A 319 -16.85 48.17 -9.32
C VAL A 319 -16.83 49.52 -8.58
N ALA A 320 -17.43 49.60 -7.39
CA ALA A 320 -17.38 50.81 -6.56
C ALA A 320 -15.96 51.12 -6.05
N GLN A 321 -15.22 50.10 -5.62
CA GLN A 321 -13.82 50.23 -5.20
C GLN A 321 -12.94 50.58 -6.39
N LEU A 322 -13.12 49.93 -7.53
CA LEU A 322 -12.40 50.25 -8.76
C LEU A 322 -12.65 51.71 -9.18
N LYS A 323 -13.90 52.20 -9.13
CA LYS A 323 -14.22 53.61 -9.39
C LYS A 323 -13.49 54.57 -8.45
N ARG A 324 -13.24 54.16 -7.20
CA ARG A 324 -12.47 54.97 -6.25
C ARG A 324 -10.98 54.96 -6.60
N GLU A 325 -10.40 53.78 -6.85
CA GLU A 325 -8.99 53.63 -7.26
C GLU A 325 -8.69 54.43 -8.54
N LEU A 326 -9.54 54.33 -9.56
CA LEU A 326 -9.35 55.09 -10.80
C LEU A 326 -9.49 56.61 -10.58
N ARG A 327 -10.35 57.07 -9.67
CA ARG A 327 -10.44 58.50 -9.33
C ARG A 327 -9.17 59.00 -8.65
N GLU A 328 -8.59 58.20 -7.77
CA GLU A 328 -7.34 58.52 -7.08
C GLU A 328 -6.16 58.53 -8.07
N ALA A 329 -6.10 57.54 -8.97
CA ALA A 329 -5.02 57.41 -9.97
C ALA A 329 -5.06 58.47 -11.09
N LEU A 330 -6.20 59.12 -11.33
CA LEU A 330 -6.39 60.09 -12.42
C LEU A 330 -6.18 61.56 -12.01
N GLU A 331 -5.78 61.85 -10.77
CA GLU A 331 -5.33 63.17 -10.27
C GLU A 331 -6.13 64.41 -10.76
N SER A 332 -7.47 64.35 -10.80
CA SER A 332 -8.26 65.56 -11.04
C SER A 332 -8.47 66.33 -9.74
N ARG A 333 -7.82 67.50 -9.62
CA ARG A 333 -7.96 68.52 -8.56
C ARG A 333 -9.38 69.12 -8.38
N GLU A 334 -10.41 68.49 -8.93
CA GLU A 334 -11.80 68.91 -8.76
C GLU A 334 -12.62 67.74 -8.22
N GLY A 335 -13.10 67.91 -6.99
CA GLY A 335 -13.88 66.91 -6.29
C GLY A 335 -15.17 66.53 -7.03
N THR A 336 -15.53 65.25 -6.91
CA THR A 336 -16.88 64.70 -7.18
C THR A 336 -17.34 64.50 -8.62
N CYS A 337 -16.43 64.36 -9.60
CA CYS A 337 -16.83 63.88 -10.93
C CYS A 337 -17.41 62.45 -10.85
N ARG A 338 -18.70 62.30 -11.21
CA ARG A 338 -19.30 60.98 -11.43
C ARG A 338 -18.64 60.40 -12.69
N ILE A 339 -18.09 59.20 -12.59
CA ILE A 339 -17.45 58.51 -13.72
C ILE A 339 -18.27 57.28 -14.14
N ARG A 340 -18.32 57.03 -15.45
CA ARG A 340 -18.78 55.79 -16.08
C ARG A 340 -17.55 55.01 -16.53
N ILE A 341 -17.58 53.70 -16.35
CA ILE A 341 -16.49 52.80 -16.71
C ILE A 341 -17.03 51.79 -17.70
N PHE A 342 -16.32 51.62 -18.81
CA PHE A 342 -16.60 50.62 -19.83
C PHE A 342 -15.41 49.68 -19.94
N HIS A 343 -15.67 48.39 -19.82
CA HIS A 343 -14.71 47.33 -20.10
C HIS A 343 -14.79 47.01 -21.59
N VAL A 344 -13.63 46.91 -22.22
CA VAL A 344 -13.47 46.62 -23.62
C VAL A 344 -12.57 45.39 -23.73
N ALA A 345 -13.15 44.29 -24.22
CA ALA A 345 -12.44 43.05 -24.43
C ALA A 345 -12.48 42.66 -25.91
N GLU A 346 -11.39 42.08 -26.41
CA GLU A 346 -11.36 41.50 -27.74
C GLU A 346 -11.69 40.00 -27.64
N ASN A 347 -12.73 39.57 -28.35
CA ASN A 347 -13.14 38.17 -28.37
C ASN A 347 -13.37 37.71 -29.81
N MET A 348 -12.55 36.79 -30.29
CA MET A 348 -12.58 36.24 -31.66
C MET A 348 -12.65 37.33 -32.76
N GLY A 349 -11.90 38.43 -32.60
CA GLY A 349 -11.84 39.53 -33.57
C GLY A 349 -13.00 40.52 -33.51
N ALA A 350 -13.92 40.38 -32.54
CA ALA A 350 -14.97 41.35 -32.26
C ALA A 350 -14.69 42.07 -30.92
N GLN A 351 -14.80 43.40 -30.92
CA GLN A 351 -14.64 44.23 -29.73
C GLN A 351 -15.95 44.27 -28.94
N ILE A 352 -15.95 43.69 -27.74
CA ILE A 352 -17.09 43.68 -26.82
C ILE A 352 -16.90 44.82 -25.84
N VAL A 353 -17.88 45.74 -25.79
CA VAL A 353 -17.88 46.87 -24.86
C VAL A 353 -19.01 46.70 -23.85
N GLU A 354 -18.67 46.47 -22.58
CA GLU A 354 -19.63 46.35 -21.48
C GLU A 354 -19.47 47.50 -20.47
N GLU A 355 -20.56 48.17 -20.14
CA GLU A 355 -20.53 49.17 -19.07
C GLU A 355 -20.59 48.52 -17.69
N MET A 356 -19.66 48.84 -16.81
CA MET A 356 -19.66 48.43 -15.41
C MET A 356 -20.68 49.26 -14.59
N ARG A 357 -21.97 48.97 -14.81
CA ARG A 357 -23.11 49.73 -14.24
C ARG A 357 -23.33 49.44 -12.77
N PHE A 358 -23.13 48.19 -12.33
CA PHE A 358 -23.52 47.71 -11.00
C PHE A 358 -22.39 47.89 -9.98
N PRO A 359 -22.48 48.84 -9.02
CA PRO A 359 -21.36 49.17 -8.13
C PRO A 359 -20.97 48.05 -7.16
N ARG A 360 -21.92 47.17 -6.81
CA ARG A 360 -21.71 46.04 -5.88
C ARG A 360 -21.21 44.76 -6.55
N ARG A 361 -21.15 44.73 -7.89
CA ARG A 361 -20.67 43.57 -8.65
C ARG A 361 -19.13 43.57 -8.65
N ASN A 362 -18.52 42.39 -8.52
CA ASN A 362 -17.06 42.26 -8.53
C ASN A 362 -16.52 42.33 -9.96
N VAL A 363 -15.29 42.82 -10.11
CA VAL A 363 -14.65 43.06 -11.41
C VAL A 363 -14.44 41.76 -12.20
N HIS A 364 -14.05 40.65 -11.56
CA HIS A 364 -13.87 39.35 -12.22
C HIS A 364 -15.12 38.86 -12.98
N THR A 365 -16.32 39.26 -12.54
CA THR A 365 -17.57 38.83 -13.18
C THR A 365 -17.83 39.46 -14.56
N TYR A 366 -17.00 40.43 -14.96
CA TYR A 366 -16.97 41.00 -16.31
C TYR A 366 -15.92 40.29 -17.20
N GLY A 367 -15.19 39.30 -16.66
CA GLY A 367 -14.23 38.51 -17.43
C GLY A 367 -12.99 39.30 -17.85
N VAL A 368 -12.60 40.32 -17.08
CA VAL A 368 -11.41 41.15 -17.34
C VAL A 368 -10.13 40.31 -17.33
N ARG A 369 -9.30 40.47 -18.37
CA ARG A 369 -8.03 39.76 -18.58
C ARG A 369 -6.87 40.73 -18.78
N ASP A 370 -5.65 40.19 -18.74
CA ASP A 370 -4.45 40.97 -19.09
C ASP A 370 -4.54 41.44 -20.55
N GLY A 371 -4.28 42.73 -20.76
CA GLY A 371 -4.32 43.37 -22.08
C GLY A 371 -5.66 44.03 -22.44
N ASP A 372 -6.72 43.81 -21.65
CA ASP A 372 -8.02 44.46 -21.88
C ASP A 372 -7.95 45.97 -21.65
N GLU A 373 -8.90 46.72 -22.22
CA GLU A 373 -9.00 48.16 -22.03
C GLU A 373 -10.16 48.54 -21.11
N ILE A 374 -9.95 49.60 -20.32
CA ILE A 374 -10.97 50.20 -19.48
C ILE A 374 -11.11 51.68 -19.84
N HIS A 375 -12.25 52.04 -20.39
CA HIS A 375 -12.54 53.41 -20.82
C HIS A 375 -13.34 54.12 -19.73
N VAL A 376 -12.77 55.20 -19.20
CA VAL A 376 -13.37 56.02 -18.15
C VAL A 376 -13.91 57.30 -18.78
N MET A 377 -15.21 57.55 -18.60
CA MET A 377 -15.87 58.75 -19.10
C MET A 377 -16.44 59.56 -17.94
N ARG A 378 -16.34 60.89 -18.02
CA ARG A 378 -17.03 61.81 -17.10
C ARG A 378 -18.53 61.75 -17.38
N LYS A 379 -19.35 61.75 -16.32
CA LYS A 379 -20.81 61.74 -16.40
C LYS A 379 -21.37 63.16 -16.30
#